data_AF-A0A101PRB3-F1
#
_entry.id   AF-A0A101PRB3-F1
#
_cell.length_a   1.000
_cell.length_b   1.000
_cell.length_c   1.000
_cell.angle_alpha   90.00
_cell.angle_beta   90.00
_cell.angle_gamma   90.00
#
_symmetry.space_group_name_H-M   'P 1'
#
loop_
_entity.id
_entity.type
_entity.pdbx_description
1 polymer ?
#
loop_
_entity_poly.entity_id
_entity_poly.type
_entity_poly.pdbx_seq_one_letter_code
_entity_poly.pdbx_strand_id
1 'polypeptide(L)'
;MSVMASTHRSYSRLRRRPSLTLTLLMALVAALGLTVMAQPPAHAAGTLLSQGRPATASSTENAAFSASQAVDGNEQTRWSSAFTDPQWIQVDLGAQKTITQVTLQWEAAYAKAFALQTATSENGPWTTVYSTTTGAGGVQNLNVDATGRYVRMYGTQRATQYGYSLYEFQVYGSGGGGSDPSGDFWGTTDDIPASSAVMKVKVLNRTNGAYPDSQVYWDYNGEVHSIAERPYVDIVAGPAQRMYFYVGAPKGQYYDFIEFTTGTSSFNGNTTRVDAWGLPLAVRLHSHSGQEIQLGDTQDLFTMSRDQVFQNFRDSVPQPFKVLAQTQAPYRIIAPGSDPSFRAGGANANYFTSYANSVGVGESTSNIFGCAGSLAANASLCAALNRHTANLPASQQQDPSKFYSGDPANWYAKYWHDHGINHLAYGFPYDDVSGQAAYASMDKPQWMEVAVGY
;
A
#
# COMPACT_ATOMS: atom_id res chain seq x y z
N MET A 1 20.38 -95.83 -33.31
CA MET A 1 18.92 -95.68 -33.51
C MET A 1 18.52 -94.30 -33.03
N SER A 2 17.81 -93.43 -33.76
CA SER A 2 17.54 -93.36 -35.20
C SER A 2 17.37 -91.86 -35.55
N VAL A 3 18.16 -91.30 -36.48
CA VAL A 3 17.84 -91.10 -37.91
C VAL A 3 16.71 -90.08 -38.17
N MET A 4 17.13 -88.89 -38.64
CA MET A 4 16.54 -87.97 -39.63
C MET A 4 15.02 -87.70 -39.69
N ALA A 5 14.62 -86.42 -39.86
CA ALA A 5 14.34 -85.84 -41.19
C ALA A 5 13.62 -84.47 -41.12
N SER A 6 13.92 -83.58 -42.07
CA SER A 6 13.16 -82.35 -42.37
C SER A 6 12.42 -82.52 -43.70
N THR A 7 11.35 -81.75 -43.94
CA THR A 7 10.81 -81.54 -45.31
C THR A 7 10.23 -80.15 -45.50
N HIS A 8 10.57 -79.52 -46.63
CA HIS A 8 10.04 -78.24 -47.10
C HIS A 8 8.88 -78.43 -48.10
N ARG A 9 7.99 -77.42 -48.20
CA ARG A 9 7.75 -76.57 -49.40
C ARG A 9 6.53 -75.65 -49.12
N SER A 10 6.55 -74.33 -49.34
CA SER A 10 6.88 -73.53 -50.54
C SER A 10 5.85 -73.64 -51.66
N TYR A 11 5.15 -72.55 -51.95
CA TYR A 11 4.87 -72.09 -53.33
C TYR A 11 4.68 -70.57 -53.36
N SER A 12 4.76 -69.97 -54.56
CA SER A 12 4.87 -68.52 -54.77
C SER A 12 4.07 -68.06 -55.98
N ARG A 13 3.77 -66.75 -56.05
CA ARG A 13 3.96 -65.90 -57.25
C ARG A 13 3.70 -64.41 -56.98
N LEU A 14 4.26 -63.58 -57.86
CA LEU A 14 4.25 -62.11 -57.77
C LEU A 14 3.05 -61.49 -58.52
N ARG A 15 2.69 -60.26 -58.17
CA ARG A 15 2.48 -59.18 -59.15
C ARG A 15 2.84 -57.80 -58.57
N ARG A 16 2.96 -56.77 -59.42
CA ARG A 16 3.63 -55.48 -59.12
C ARG A 16 2.66 -54.29 -58.91
N ARG A 17 3.06 -53.44 -57.96
CA ARG A 17 2.96 -51.95 -57.84
C ARG A 17 2.53 -51.15 -59.09
N PRO A 18 1.84 -49.99 -58.95
CA PRO A 18 2.44 -48.72 -58.42
C PRO A 18 1.71 -48.10 -57.19
N SER A 19 1.90 -46.79 -56.94
CA SER A 19 1.98 -46.16 -55.59
C SER A 19 1.20 -44.83 -55.42
N LEU A 20 1.36 -44.17 -54.25
CA LEU A 20 0.74 -42.92 -53.69
C LEU A 20 -0.57 -43.19 -52.90
N THR A 21 -0.85 -42.59 -51.73
CA THR A 21 -0.31 -41.37 -51.05
C THR A 21 -0.13 -41.56 -49.50
N LEU A 22 0.27 -40.50 -48.77
CA LEU A 22 0.38 -40.38 -47.30
C LEU A 22 -0.98 -40.02 -46.63
N THR A 23 -1.22 -40.01 -45.29
CA THR A 23 -0.35 -40.14 -44.09
C THR A 23 -0.98 -41.18 -43.09
N LEU A 24 -1.01 -41.17 -41.73
CA LEU A 24 -0.60 -40.29 -40.60
C LEU A 24 -0.05 -41.16 -39.41
N LEU A 25 -0.22 -40.77 -38.13
CA LEU A 25 0.47 -41.35 -36.96
C LEU A 25 -0.40 -41.38 -35.67
N MET A 26 -0.11 -42.32 -34.75
CA MET A 26 -0.31 -42.19 -33.30
C MET A 26 0.61 -43.17 -32.55
N ALA A 27 1.10 -42.83 -31.35
CA ALA A 27 2.15 -43.63 -30.68
C ALA A 27 2.14 -43.58 -29.13
N LEU A 28 2.41 -44.76 -28.55
CA LEU A 28 3.14 -45.04 -27.30
C LEU A 28 2.79 -44.32 -25.98
N VAL A 29 2.27 -45.07 -25.01
CA VAL A 29 2.25 -44.74 -23.56
C VAL A 29 2.56 -46.01 -22.74
N ALA A 30 3.16 -45.82 -21.55
CA ALA A 30 3.22 -46.72 -20.39
C ALA A 30 4.59 -47.32 -19.99
N ALA A 31 5.53 -46.47 -19.53
CA ALA A 31 6.53 -46.84 -18.50
C ALA A 31 7.30 -45.62 -17.94
N LEU A 32 6.82 -45.01 -16.84
CA LEU A 32 7.68 -44.30 -15.87
C LEU A 32 6.91 -44.07 -14.56
N GLY A 33 7.48 -44.46 -13.41
CA GLY A 33 6.89 -44.19 -12.11
C GLY A 33 7.45 -42.90 -11.52
N LEU A 34 6.61 -41.88 -11.29
CA LEU A 34 7.03 -40.66 -10.62
C LEU A 34 7.04 -40.86 -9.09
N THR A 35 8.22 -40.80 -8.49
CA THR A 35 8.34 -40.47 -7.07
C THR A 35 8.05 -38.99 -6.88
N VAL A 36 6.86 -38.65 -6.37
CA VAL A 36 6.52 -37.27 -6.01
C VAL A 36 7.33 -36.90 -4.76
N MET A 37 8.45 -36.22 -4.96
CA MET A 37 9.10 -35.44 -3.90
C MET A 37 8.14 -34.31 -3.52
N ALA A 38 7.67 -34.29 -2.27
CA ALA A 38 6.88 -33.19 -1.76
C ALA A 38 7.78 -31.94 -1.71
N GLN A 39 7.56 -31.00 -2.63
CA GLN A 39 8.22 -29.70 -2.56
C GLN A 39 7.75 -28.98 -1.28
N PRO A 40 8.64 -28.34 -0.50
CA PRO A 40 8.20 -27.41 0.53
C PRO A 40 7.38 -26.28 -0.12
N PRO A 41 6.38 -25.71 0.57
CA PRO A 41 5.54 -24.66 0.00
C PRO A 41 6.42 -23.47 -0.42
N ALA A 42 6.37 -23.14 -1.71
CA ALA A 42 7.05 -21.99 -2.26
C ALA A 42 6.48 -20.73 -1.59
N HIS A 43 7.25 -20.15 -0.67
CA HIS A 43 6.96 -18.83 -0.17
C HIS A 43 7.09 -17.86 -1.34
N ALA A 44 6.06 -17.02 -1.55
CA ALA A 44 6.23 -15.84 -2.36
C ALA A 44 7.38 -15.01 -1.77
N ALA A 45 8.20 -14.39 -2.62
CA ALA A 45 9.18 -13.42 -2.14
C ALA A 45 8.45 -12.32 -1.36
N GLY A 46 8.96 -11.97 -0.18
CA GLY A 46 8.33 -10.94 0.66
C GLY A 46 8.24 -9.60 -0.07
N THR A 47 7.27 -8.78 0.28
CA THR A 47 7.18 -7.42 -0.28
C THR A 47 8.39 -6.61 0.16
N LEU A 48 9.03 -5.87 -0.76
CA LEU A 48 10.13 -4.97 -0.41
C LEU A 48 9.56 -3.74 0.34
N LEU A 49 10.03 -3.54 1.57
CA LEU A 49 9.48 -2.58 2.53
C LEU A 49 10.31 -1.29 2.64
N SER A 50 11.63 -1.37 2.40
CA SER A 50 12.57 -0.26 2.59
C SER A 50 12.75 0.67 1.38
N GLN A 51 12.29 0.27 0.18
CA GLN A 51 12.48 1.05 -1.04
C GLN A 51 11.93 2.48 -0.90
N GLY A 52 12.78 3.49 -1.13
CA GLY A 52 12.42 4.90 -1.05
C GLY A 52 12.04 5.41 0.35
N ARG A 53 12.20 4.59 1.40
CA ARG A 53 11.86 4.97 2.78
C ARG A 53 12.91 5.91 3.39
N PRO A 54 12.56 6.72 4.40
CA PRO A 54 13.53 7.52 5.15
C PRO A 54 14.60 6.63 5.80
N ALA A 55 15.87 6.96 5.56
CA ALA A 55 17.01 6.26 6.13
C ALA A 55 17.97 7.25 6.82
N THR A 56 18.48 6.85 7.98
CA THR A 56 19.46 7.62 8.78
C THR A 56 20.67 6.74 9.12
N ALA A 57 21.81 7.36 9.42
CA ALA A 57 23.04 6.66 9.75
C ALA A 57 23.84 7.39 10.84
N SER A 58 24.70 6.67 11.56
CA SER A 58 25.60 7.26 12.56
C SER A 58 26.64 8.22 11.99
N SER A 59 26.97 8.07 10.70
CA SER A 59 27.85 8.96 9.96
C SER A 59 27.72 8.75 8.45
N THR A 60 28.33 9.66 7.68
CA THR A 60 28.67 9.45 6.28
C THR A 60 30.16 9.70 6.06
N GLU A 61 30.75 9.07 5.04
CA GLU A 61 32.11 9.33 4.57
C GLU A 61 32.23 10.79 4.06
N ASN A 62 31.23 11.24 3.31
CA ASN A 62 30.99 12.63 2.93
C ASN A 62 29.54 12.78 2.40
N ALA A 63 29.15 13.98 1.97
CA ALA A 63 27.79 14.30 1.54
C ALA A 63 27.29 13.55 0.28
N ALA A 64 28.18 12.94 -0.53
CA ALA A 64 27.81 12.18 -1.73
C ALA A 64 27.54 10.68 -1.47
N PHE A 65 27.64 10.23 -0.21
CA PHE A 65 27.42 8.85 0.23
C PHE A 65 26.45 8.77 1.43
N SER A 66 25.28 9.39 1.25
CA SER A 66 24.18 9.51 2.21
C SER A 66 23.43 8.20 2.48
N ALA A 67 22.74 8.10 3.62
CA ALA A 67 21.99 6.90 4.01
C ALA A 67 20.86 6.55 3.03
N SER A 68 20.25 7.55 2.37
CA SER A 68 19.22 7.35 1.35
C SER A 68 19.72 6.58 0.12
N GLN A 69 21.04 6.62 -0.16
CA GLN A 69 21.65 5.92 -1.30
C GLN A 69 21.88 4.42 -1.05
N ALA A 70 21.34 3.87 0.05
CA ALA A 70 21.24 2.43 0.26
C ALA A 70 19.78 1.94 0.24
N VAL A 71 18.84 2.78 -0.19
CA VAL A 71 17.41 2.47 -0.33
C VAL A 71 16.78 3.15 -1.57
N ASP A 72 17.62 3.57 -2.53
CA ASP A 72 17.17 4.30 -3.73
C ASP A 72 16.90 3.39 -4.94
N GLY A 73 17.29 2.10 -4.86
CA GLY A 73 17.01 1.09 -5.88
C GLY A 73 18.01 1.10 -7.04
N ASN A 74 19.13 1.81 -6.90
CA ASN A 74 20.16 1.93 -7.91
C ASN A 74 21.49 1.35 -7.40
N GLU A 75 21.84 0.15 -7.86
CA GLU A 75 23.07 -0.59 -7.50
C GLU A 75 24.41 0.10 -7.90
N GLN A 76 24.35 1.38 -8.31
CA GLN A 76 25.50 2.23 -8.63
C GLN A 76 25.69 3.37 -7.62
N THR A 77 24.67 3.72 -6.83
CA THR A 77 24.75 4.63 -5.68
C THR A 77 24.99 3.84 -4.39
N ARG A 78 25.59 4.48 -3.37
CA ARG A 78 25.94 3.80 -2.11
C ARG A 78 25.88 4.74 -0.90
N TRP A 79 25.46 4.22 0.25
CA TRP A 79 25.85 4.78 1.54
C TRP A 79 27.30 4.39 1.85
N SER A 80 28.04 5.24 2.58
CA SER A 80 29.36 4.92 3.11
C SER A 80 29.56 5.61 4.45
N SER A 81 30.04 4.91 5.48
CA SER A 81 30.27 5.46 6.82
C SER A 81 31.63 6.16 6.98
N ALA A 82 31.80 6.90 8.07
CA ALA A 82 33.14 7.24 8.57
C ALA A 82 33.96 5.97 8.91
N PHE A 83 35.28 6.06 8.83
CA PHE A 83 36.19 4.90 8.84
C PHE A 83 36.57 4.45 10.27
N THR A 84 35.56 4.29 11.13
CA THR A 84 35.68 3.86 12.54
C THR A 84 34.64 2.78 12.87
N ASP A 85 34.74 2.21 14.07
CA ASP A 85 33.83 1.18 14.59
C ASP A 85 33.34 1.58 15.98
N PRO A 86 32.06 1.32 16.36
CA PRO A 86 30.97 0.81 15.52
C PRO A 86 30.33 1.90 14.63
N GLN A 87 29.52 1.50 13.65
CA GLN A 87 28.70 2.39 12.83
C GLN A 87 27.35 1.71 12.52
N TRP A 88 26.34 2.46 12.12
CA TRP A 88 25.04 1.92 11.72
C TRP A 88 24.35 2.73 10.61
N ILE A 89 23.45 2.05 9.91
CA ILE A 89 22.41 2.61 9.05
C ILE A 89 21.07 1.97 9.43
N GLN A 90 20.01 2.78 9.49
CA GLN A 90 18.65 2.31 9.77
C GLN A 90 17.63 2.92 8.81
N VAL A 91 16.56 2.17 8.54
CA VAL A 91 15.42 2.59 7.72
C VAL A 91 14.14 2.64 8.55
N ASP A 92 13.32 3.66 8.34
CA ASP A 92 11.97 3.80 8.91
C ASP A 92 10.93 3.23 7.93
N LEU A 93 10.32 2.10 8.27
CA LEU A 93 9.30 1.44 7.46
C LEU A 93 7.92 2.12 7.51
N GLY A 94 7.79 3.26 8.22
CA GLY A 94 6.57 4.05 8.38
C GLY A 94 5.69 3.61 9.56
N ALA A 95 5.43 2.30 9.65
CA ALA A 95 4.71 1.66 10.75
C ALA A 95 5.37 0.32 11.15
N GLN A 96 4.87 -0.34 12.19
CA GLN A 96 5.39 -1.66 12.57
C GLN A 96 5.04 -2.69 11.49
N LYS A 97 6.05 -3.36 10.96
CA LYS A 97 5.93 -4.41 9.94
C LYS A 97 6.43 -5.74 10.48
N THR A 98 5.93 -6.84 9.93
CA THR A 98 6.57 -8.16 9.99
C THR A 98 7.72 -8.16 9.00
N ILE A 99 8.88 -8.69 9.39
CA ILE A 99 10.11 -8.69 8.59
C ILE A 99 10.60 -10.14 8.50
N THR A 100 10.76 -10.63 7.27
CA THR A 100 11.07 -12.04 6.97
C THR A 100 12.45 -12.25 6.36
N GLN A 101 13.00 -11.21 5.73
CA GLN A 101 14.35 -11.24 5.15
C GLN A 101 14.93 -9.82 5.12
N VAL A 102 16.24 -9.72 5.30
CA VAL A 102 17.03 -8.54 4.95
C VAL A 102 18.06 -8.96 3.91
N THR A 103 18.20 -8.18 2.84
CA THR A 103 19.28 -8.32 1.86
C THR A 103 20.21 -7.12 1.98
N LEU A 104 21.51 -7.40 2.15
CA LEU A 104 22.58 -6.41 2.17
C LEU A 104 23.43 -6.58 0.92
N GLN A 105 23.48 -5.57 0.06
CA GLN A 105 24.37 -5.53 -1.09
C GLN A 105 25.56 -4.63 -0.77
N TRP A 106 26.65 -5.24 -0.33
CA TRP A 106 27.87 -4.53 0.07
C TRP A 106 28.72 -4.08 -1.11
N GLU A 107 29.41 -2.95 -0.92
CA GLU A 107 30.62 -2.59 -1.66
C GLU A 107 31.80 -3.52 -1.23
N ALA A 108 32.99 -3.40 -1.83
CA ALA A 108 34.18 -4.07 -1.35
C ALA A 108 34.54 -3.69 0.12
N ALA A 109 34.06 -2.55 0.62
CA ALA A 109 34.14 -2.14 2.02
C ALA A 109 32.90 -2.59 2.84
N TYR A 110 32.97 -3.80 3.41
CA TYR A 110 31.84 -4.45 4.10
C TYR A 110 32.03 -4.71 5.61
N ALA A 111 30.95 -5.06 6.31
CA ALA A 111 31.01 -5.51 7.70
C ALA A 111 31.48 -6.97 7.83
N LYS A 112 32.59 -7.19 8.55
CA LYS A 112 32.99 -8.52 9.00
C LYS A 112 32.17 -8.96 10.22
N ALA A 113 31.92 -8.05 11.16
CA ALA A 113 31.01 -8.30 12.28
C ALA A 113 29.90 -7.26 12.31
N PHE A 114 28.65 -7.72 12.40
CA PHE A 114 27.46 -6.87 12.49
C PHE A 114 26.28 -7.59 13.14
N ALA A 115 25.30 -6.80 13.56
CA ALA A 115 23.95 -7.24 13.92
C ALA A 115 22.91 -6.61 12.99
N LEU A 116 21.83 -7.33 12.71
CA LEU A 116 20.57 -6.74 12.28
C LEU A 116 19.67 -6.58 13.51
N GLN A 117 19.03 -5.42 13.63
CA GLN A 117 18.22 -5.08 14.80
C GLN A 117 16.91 -4.41 14.40
N THR A 118 15.86 -4.61 15.19
CA THR A 118 14.57 -3.95 15.01
C THR A 118 14.17 -3.13 16.24
N ALA A 119 13.37 -2.09 16.02
CA ALA A 119 12.76 -1.27 17.07
C ALA A 119 11.38 -0.75 16.65
N THR A 120 10.53 -0.38 17.61
CA THR A 120 9.25 0.31 17.38
C THR A 120 9.40 1.83 17.28
N SER A 121 10.49 2.39 17.82
CA SER A 121 10.80 3.82 17.84
C SER A 121 12.26 4.07 17.46
N GLU A 122 12.53 5.23 16.85
CA GLU A 122 13.78 5.54 16.12
C GLU A 122 15.06 5.33 16.94
N ASN A 123 15.00 5.56 18.25
CA ASN A 123 16.15 5.49 19.15
C ASN A 123 16.24 4.15 19.90
N GLY A 124 15.35 3.19 19.62
CA GLY A 124 15.23 1.93 20.35
C GLY A 124 14.13 1.96 21.42
N PRO A 125 14.04 0.93 22.30
CA PRO A 125 15.01 -0.15 22.50
C PRO A 125 15.16 -1.05 21.28
N TRP A 126 16.38 -1.57 21.10
CA TRP A 126 16.76 -2.37 19.93
C TRP A 126 16.82 -3.85 20.26
N THR A 127 16.06 -4.66 19.52
CA THR A 127 16.10 -6.12 19.57
C THR A 127 17.03 -6.63 18.48
N THR A 128 18.06 -7.41 18.82
CA THR A 128 18.90 -8.08 17.81
C THR A 128 18.18 -9.29 17.24
N VAL A 129 18.01 -9.33 15.91
CA VAL A 129 17.27 -10.38 15.19
C VAL A 129 18.19 -11.28 14.34
N TYR A 130 19.40 -10.81 14.04
CA TYR A 130 20.49 -11.58 13.44
C TYR A 130 21.83 -11.00 13.89
N SER A 131 22.89 -11.82 13.96
CA SER A 131 24.26 -11.34 14.18
C SER A 131 25.31 -12.29 13.60
N THR A 132 26.44 -11.74 13.17
CA THR A 132 27.59 -12.51 12.69
C THR A 132 28.92 -11.82 13.04
N THR A 133 29.99 -12.60 13.11
CA THR A 133 31.40 -12.14 13.20
C THR A 133 32.25 -12.59 12.00
N THR A 134 31.60 -13.20 11.00
CA THR A 134 32.20 -13.74 9.78
C THR A 134 31.37 -13.37 8.54
N GLY A 135 30.92 -12.11 8.46
CA GLY A 135 30.32 -11.55 7.25
C GLY A 135 31.28 -11.65 6.06
N ALA A 136 30.72 -11.84 4.86
CA ALA A 136 31.47 -12.19 3.65
C ALA A 136 31.52 -11.08 2.58
N GLY A 137 30.78 -9.98 2.78
CA GLY A 137 30.56 -8.97 1.74
C GLY A 137 29.64 -9.46 0.62
N GLY A 138 29.67 -8.77 -0.52
CA GLY A 138 28.81 -9.07 -1.67
C GLY A 138 27.31 -8.93 -1.37
N VAL A 139 26.47 -9.74 -2.01
CA VAL A 139 25.04 -9.83 -1.68
C VAL A 139 24.83 -10.87 -0.58
N GLN A 140 24.29 -10.45 0.56
CA GLN A 140 23.93 -11.33 1.67
C GLN A 140 22.42 -11.32 1.90
N ASN A 141 21.75 -12.42 1.57
CA ASN A 141 20.34 -12.65 1.91
C ASN A 141 20.26 -13.29 3.31
N LEU A 142 19.60 -12.60 4.24
CA LEU A 142 19.59 -12.91 5.67
C LEU A 142 18.15 -13.06 6.14
N ASN A 143 17.69 -14.31 6.25
CA ASN A 143 16.35 -14.62 6.78
C ASN A 143 16.28 -14.20 8.26
N VAL A 144 15.16 -13.59 8.64
CA VAL A 144 14.85 -13.15 10.00
C VAL A 144 13.39 -13.47 10.29
N ASP A 145 13.03 -13.59 11.58
CA ASP A 145 11.63 -13.65 12.01
C ASP A 145 11.46 -12.59 13.11
N ALA A 146 10.85 -11.47 12.73
CA ALA A 146 10.85 -10.26 13.55
C ALA A 146 9.67 -9.34 13.24
N THR A 147 9.38 -8.43 14.18
CA THR A 147 8.60 -7.22 13.88
C THR A 147 9.37 -5.96 14.28
N GLY A 148 9.02 -4.84 13.64
CA GLY A 148 9.58 -3.52 13.96
C GLY A 148 9.12 -2.46 12.96
N ARG A 149 9.21 -1.19 13.36
CA ARG A 149 9.08 -0.04 12.45
C ARG A 149 10.44 0.38 11.91
N TYR A 150 11.46 0.34 12.75
CA TYR A 150 12.83 0.65 12.37
C TYR A 150 13.64 -0.63 12.23
N VAL A 151 14.44 -0.73 11.18
CA VAL A 151 15.36 -1.85 10.95
C VAL A 151 16.76 -1.29 10.72
N ARG A 152 17.75 -1.83 11.43
CA ARG A 152 19.11 -1.30 11.50
C ARG A 152 20.15 -2.36 11.24
N MET A 153 21.10 -2.06 10.36
CA MET A 153 22.40 -2.73 10.29
C MET A 153 23.35 -2.02 11.26
N TYR A 154 23.86 -2.74 12.26
CA TYR A 154 24.78 -2.24 13.27
C TYR A 154 26.13 -2.96 13.15
N GLY A 155 27.09 -2.31 12.49
CA GLY A 155 28.44 -2.80 12.23
C GLY A 155 29.36 -2.61 13.43
N THR A 156 30.11 -3.65 13.79
CA THR A 156 31.03 -3.69 14.94
C THR A 156 32.47 -4.05 14.58
N GLN A 157 32.72 -4.62 13.39
CA GLN A 157 34.05 -4.77 12.82
C GLN A 157 34.00 -4.66 11.29
N ARG A 158 34.73 -3.71 10.70
CA ARG A 158 34.93 -3.60 9.24
C ARG A 158 35.87 -4.70 8.73
N ALA A 159 35.67 -5.12 7.48
CA ALA A 159 36.53 -6.09 6.82
C ALA A 159 37.76 -5.45 6.15
N THR A 160 37.74 -4.14 5.94
CA THR A 160 38.82 -3.35 5.30
C THR A 160 39.18 -2.13 6.15
N GLN A 161 40.13 -1.32 5.68
CA GLN A 161 40.48 -0.04 6.31
C GLN A 161 39.44 1.08 6.09
N TYR A 162 38.58 0.93 5.08
CA TYR A 162 37.52 1.89 4.71
C TYR A 162 36.30 1.74 5.61
N GLY A 163 35.27 2.56 5.42
CA GLY A 163 34.01 2.51 6.16
C GLY A 163 33.18 1.25 5.89
N TYR A 164 31.97 1.22 6.44
CA TYR A 164 30.92 0.31 6.00
C TYR A 164 30.22 0.95 4.79
N SER A 165 30.03 0.20 3.69
CA SER A 165 29.35 0.74 2.52
C SER A 165 28.42 -0.28 1.86
N LEU A 166 27.19 0.15 1.62
CA LEU A 166 26.11 -0.62 1.03
C LEU A 166 25.62 0.11 -0.21
N TYR A 167 25.50 -0.62 -1.33
CA TYR A 167 24.71 -0.20 -2.48
C TYR A 167 23.22 -0.26 -2.15
N GLU A 168 22.77 -1.33 -1.48
CA GLU A 168 21.36 -1.54 -1.12
C GLU A 168 21.20 -2.22 0.26
N PHE A 169 20.18 -1.79 1.00
CA PHE A 169 19.72 -2.29 2.29
C PHE A 169 18.21 -2.61 2.18
N GLN A 170 17.94 -3.77 1.62
CA GLN A 170 16.60 -4.22 1.26
C GLN A 170 15.99 -4.98 2.44
N VAL A 171 14.82 -4.54 2.89
CA VAL A 171 14.08 -5.16 4.00
C VAL A 171 12.78 -5.71 3.44
N TYR A 172 12.52 -7.01 3.59
CA TYR A 172 11.36 -7.70 3.04
C TYR A 172 10.43 -8.22 4.14
N GLY A 173 9.12 -8.22 3.87
CA GLY A 173 8.12 -8.70 4.83
C GLY A 173 6.69 -8.27 4.49
N SER A 174 5.89 -7.89 5.50
CA SER A 174 4.45 -7.59 5.34
C SER A 174 3.87 -6.67 6.43
N GLY A 175 2.72 -6.03 6.13
CA GLY A 175 1.94 -5.17 7.04
C GLY A 175 2.45 -3.73 7.20
N GLY A 176 1.64 -2.83 7.78
CA GLY A 176 2.05 -1.50 8.24
C GLY A 176 2.13 -0.39 7.18
N GLY A 177 1.02 -0.10 6.50
CA GLY A 177 0.98 0.78 5.32
C GLY A 177 1.12 -0.07 4.06
N GLY A 178 0.07 -0.08 3.24
CA GLY A 178 -0.15 -1.11 2.23
C GLY A 178 0.58 -0.91 0.91
N SER A 179 0.49 -1.92 0.07
CA SER A 179 0.78 -1.79 -1.35
C SER A 179 -0.41 -1.16 -2.08
N ASP A 180 -0.13 -0.39 -3.12
CA ASP A 180 -1.13 -0.05 -4.14
C ASP A 180 -1.76 -1.34 -4.71
N PRO A 181 -3.06 -1.32 -5.05
CA PRO A 181 -3.76 -2.45 -5.68
C PRO A 181 -3.07 -3.06 -6.91
N SER A 182 -2.89 -4.38 -6.89
CA SER A 182 -2.33 -5.12 -8.03
C SER A 182 -3.31 -5.27 -9.20
N GLY A 183 -2.83 -5.73 -10.36
CA GLY A 183 -3.68 -6.07 -11.50
C GLY A 183 -4.76 -7.11 -11.16
N ASP A 184 -4.41 -8.13 -10.35
CA ASP A 184 -5.35 -9.16 -9.88
C ASP A 184 -6.39 -8.61 -8.89
N PHE A 185 -6.08 -7.53 -8.15
CA PHE A 185 -7.06 -6.86 -7.30
C PHE A 185 -8.16 -6.21 -8.12
N TRP A 186 -7.86 -5.60 -9.27
CA TRP A 186 -8.88 -5.04 -10.15
C TRP A 186 -9.58 -6.14 -10.96
N GLY A 187 -8.80 -6.98 -11.62
CA GLY A 187 -9.28 -8.04 -12.51
C GLY A 187 -9.48 -7.55 -13.95
N THR A 188 -10.37 -8.22 -14.69
CA THR A 188 -10.64 -7.95 -16.10
C THR A 188 -11.71 -6.86 -16.29
N THR A 189 -11.51 -6.02 -17.31
CA THR A 189 -12.42 -4.93 -17.70
C THR A 189 -13.18 -5.19 -19.00
N ASP A 190 -12.94 -6.33 -19.67
CA ASP A 190 -13.56 -6.75 -20.94
C ASP A 190 -15.11 -6.89 -20.86
N ASP A 191 -15.65 -7.01 -19.65
CA ASP A 191 -17.07 -7.14 -19.35
C ASP A 191 -17.77 -5.79 -19.11
N ILE A 192 -17.03 -4.68 -19.00
CA ILE A 192 -17.60 -3.34 -18.76
C ILE A 192 -18.33 -2.85 -20.02
N PRO A 193 -19.67 -2.68 -19.98
CA PRO A 193 -20.41 -2.20 -21.13
C PRO A 193 -20.12 -0.72 -21.40
N ALA A 194 -20.22 -0.30 -22.66
CA ALA A 194 -20.11 1.11 -23.03
C ALA A 194 -21.13 1.98 -22.27
N SER A 195 -20.74 3.21 -21.92
CA SER A 195 -21.66 4.15 -21.27
C SER A 195 -22.69 4.72 -22.24
N SER A 196 -23.89 4.95 -21.71
CA SER A 196 -24.93 5.78 -22.35
C SER A 196 -24.97 7.21 -21.78
N ALA A 197 -24.04 7.55 -20.89
CA ALA A 197 -23.89 8.84 -20.23
C ALA A 197 -22.41 9.30 -20.26
N VAL A 198 -21.83 9.73 -19.13
CA VAL A 198 -20.45 10.25 -19.06
C VAL A 198 -19.42 9.14 -18.90
N MET A 199 -19.71 8.12 -18.07
CA MET A 199 -18.88 6.93 -17.91
C MET A 199 -19.69 5.75 -17.35
N LYS A 200 -19.16 4.53 -17.50
CA LYS A 200 -19.68 3.34 -16.80
C LYS A 200 -18.92 3.10 -15.50
N VAL A 201 -19.63 2.92 -14.39
CA VAL A 201 -19.06 2.37 -13.15
C VAL A 201 -19.25 0.86 -13.12
N LYS A 202 -18.21 0.13 -12.72
CA LYS A 202 -18.26 -1.27 -12.26
C LYS A 202 -17.98 -1.27 -10.75
N VAL A 203 -18.84 -1.89 -9.95
CA VAL A 203 -18.63 -2.01 -8.50
C VAL A 203 -18.10 -3.40 -8.19
N LEU A 204 -16.91 -3.48 -7.58
CA LEU A 204 -16.18 -4.71 -7.32
C LEU A 204 -16.33 -5.14 -5.86
N ASN A 205 -16.81 -6.36 -5.62
CA ASN A 205 -16.78 -6.97 -4.30
C ASN A 205 -15.32 -7.29 -3.91
N ARG A 206 -14.81 -6.60 -2.87
CA ARG A 206 -13.51 -6.89 -2.25
C ARG A 206 -13.64 -7.04 -0.74
N THR A 207 -14.80 -7.46 -0.25
CA THR A 207 -15.11 -7.68 1.18
C THR A 207 -14.40 -8.91 1.79
N ASN A 208 -13.34 -9.43 1.16
CA ASN A 208 -12.61 -10.63 1.56
C ASN A 208 -13.51 -11.86 1.87
N GLY A 209 -14.64 -11.97 1.15
CA GLY A 209 -15.64 -13.03 1.35
C GLY A 209 -16.61 -12.82 2.52
N ALA A 210 -16.55 -11.69 3.23
CA ALA A 210 -17.48 -11.38 4.32
C ALA A 210 -18.93 -11.17 3.85
N TYR A 211 -19.12 -10.63 2.63
CA TYR A 211 -20.44 -10.42 2.04
C TYR A 211 -20.51 -10.94 0.60
N PRO A 212 -21.60 -11.64 0.22
CA PRO A 212 -21.87 -11.95 -1.18
C PRO A 212 -22.33 -10.71 -1.95
N ASP A 213 -22.26 -10.76 -3.27
CA ASP A 213 -22.65 -9.70 -4.21
C ASP A 213 -24.12 -9.21 -4.05
N SER A 214 -24.99 -10.04 -3.47
CA SER A 214 -26.37 -9.67 -3.12
C SER A 214 -26.50 -8.83 -1.85
N GLN A 215 -25.39 -8.64 -1.13
CA GLN A 215 -25.29 -7.83 0.11
C GLN A 215 -24.22 -6.72 0.02
N VAL A 216 -23.64 -6.49 -1.16
CA VAL A 216 -22.85 -5.28 -1.47
C VAL A 216 -23.70 -4.39 -2.36
N TYR A 217 -23.93 -3.15 -1.93
CA TYR A 217 -24.87 -2.22 -2.57
C TYR A 217 -24.20 -0.90 -2.96
N TRP A 218 -24.78 -0.25 -3.97
CA TRP A 218 -24.53 1.15 -4.28
C TRP A 218 -25.84 1.96 -4.19
N ASP A 219 -25.71 3.27 -3.93
CA ASP A 219 -26.78 4.26 -3.91
C ASP A 219 -26.33 5.50 -4.69
N TYR A 220 -27.02 5.77 -5.79
CA TYR A 220 -26.71 6.87 -6.70
C TYR A 220 -27.97 7.36 -7.41
N ASN A 221 -28.10 8.68 -7.55
CA ASN A 221 -29.20 9.34 -8.26
C ASN A 221 -30.63 8.90 -7.83
N GLY A 222 -30.78 8.41 -6.59
CA GLY A 222 -32.04 7.92 -6.03
C GLY A 222 -32.33 6.42 -6.25
N GLU A 223 -31.53 5.71 -7.06
CA GLU A 223 -31.57 4.25 -7.16
C GLU A 223 -30.64 3.60 -6.13
N VAL A 224 -31.05 2.45 -5.58
CA VAL A 224 -30.22 1.62 -4.69
C VAL A 224 -30.35 0.16 -5.08
N HIS A 225 -29.24 -0.48 -5.45
CA HIS A 225 -29.22 -1.86 -5.93
C HIS A 225 -28.04 -2.64 -5.36
N SER A 226 -28.20 -3.97 -5.28
CA SER A 226 -27.07 -4.88 -5.01
C SER A 226 -26.26 -5.10 -6.28
N ILE A 227 -24.97 -5.35 -6.17
CA ILE A 227 -24.13 -5.60 -7.36
C ILE A 227 -24.46 -6.95 -8.04
N ALA A 228 -25.08 -7.90 -7.33
CA ALA A 228 -25.67 -9.09 -7.95
C ALA A 228 -26.91 -8.80 -8.83
N GLU A 229 -27.60 -7.68 -8.60
CA GLU A 229 -28.75 -7.24 -9.39
C GLU A 229 -28.32 -6.27 -10.51
N ARG A 230 -27.48 -5.29 -10.17
CA ARG A 230 -26.93 -4.29 -11.10
C ARG A 230 -25.45 -4.04 -10.76
N PRO A 231 -24.50 -4.79 -11.37
CA PRO A 231 -23.06 -4.59 -11.14
C PRO A 231 -22.51 -3.32 -11.79
N TYR A 232 -23.29 -2.69 -12.69
CA TYR A 232 -22.91 -1.52 -13.47
C TYR A 232 -23.87 -0.35 -13.29
N VAL A 233 -23.33 0.87 -13.35
CA VAL A 233 -24.07 2.14 -13.23
C VAL A 233 -23.58 3.15 -14.27
N ASP A 234 -24.47 3.92 -14.90
CA ASP A 234 -24.08 5.06 -15.74
C ASP A 234 -24.04 6.34 -14.92
N ILE A 235 -22.91 7.05 -14.93
CA ILE A 235 -22.77 8.35 -14.26
C ILE A 235 -23.22 9.45 -15.23
N VAL A 236 -24.15 10.29 -14.77
CA VAL A 236 -24.64 11.46 -15.51
C VAL A 236 -23.81 12.71 -15.19
N ALA A 237 -23.83 13.69 -16.09
CA ALA A 237 -23.19 14.99 -15.88
C ALA A 237 -23.92 15.77 -14.76
N GLY A 238 -23.17 16.33 -13.80
CA GLY A 238 -23.74 17.08 -12.69
C GLY A 238 -22.72 17.49 -11.62
N PRO A 239 -22.95 18.61 -10.92
CA PRO A 239 -22.10 19.10 -9.84
C PRO A 239 -22.37 18.40 -8.50
N ALA A 240 -21.35 18.36 -7.63
CA ALA A 240 -21.45 17.99 -6.21
C ALA A 240 -22.23 16.68 -5.94
N GLN A 241 -22.01 15.68 -6.77
CA GLN A 241 -22.63 14.37 -6.68
C GLN A 241 -21.93 13.48 -5.64
N ARG A 242 -22.66 12.52 -5.09
CA ARG A 242 -22.12 11.45 -4.23
C ARG A 242 -22.68 10.10 -4.68
N MET A 243 -21.86 9.07 -4.59
CA MET A 243 -22.25 7.67 -4.75
C MET A 243 -21.84 6.94 -3.47
N TYR A 244 -22.81 6.43 -2.74
CA TYR A 244 -22.58 5.71 -1.48
C TYR A 244 -22.52 4.20 -1.75
N PHE A 245 -21.74 3.50 -0.94
CA PHE A 245 -21.59 2.05 -0.96
C PHE A 245 -21.96 1.50 0.41
N TYR A 246 -22.64 0.35 0.45
CA TYR A 246 -23.09 -0.29 1.68
C TYR A 246 -22.77 -1.79 1.65
N VAL A 247 -22.57 -2.39 2.82
CA VAL A 247 -22.48 -3.85 2.97
C VAL A 247 -23.45 -4.38 4.02
N GLY A 248 -23.93 -5.61 3.82
CA GLY A 248 -24.91 -6.30 4.67
C GLY A 248 -26.35 -5.84 4.50
N ALA A 249 -26.60 -4.53 4.32
CA ALA A 249 -27.93 -3.97 4.09
C ALA A 249 -27.89 -2.66 3.27
N PRO A 250 -28.87 -2.41 2.37
CA PRO A 250 -28.96 -1.16 1.63
C PRO A 250 -29.30 -0.01 2.58
N LYS A 251 -28.61 1.14 2.44
CA LYS A 251 -28.67 2.28 3.38
C LYS A 251 -28.36 1.89 4.85
N GLY A 252 -27.57 0.83 5.06
CA GLY A 252 -27.13 0.34 6.37
C GLY A 252 -26.03 1.18 7.05
N GLN A 253 -25.64 0.79 8.26
CA GLN A 253 -24.62 1.51 9.06
C GLN A 253 -23.17 1.29 8.60
N TYR A 254 -22.89 0.16 7.94
CA TYR A 254 -21.60 -0.10 7.28
C TYR A 254 -21.66 0.48 5.87
N TYR A 255 -21.15 1.72 5.75
CA TYR A 255 -21.21 2.46 4.49
C TYR A 255 -19.98 3.33 4.29
N ASP A 256 -19.73 3.72 3.05
CA ASP A 256 -18.84 4.84 2.75
C ASP A 256 -19.21 5.49 1.41
N PHE A 257 -18.50 6.51 0.94
CA PHE A 257 -18.85 7.16 -0.33
C PHE A 257 -17.67 7.74 -1.12
N ILE A 258 -17.90 7.91 -2.42
CA ILE A 258 -17.12 8.79 -3.28
C ILE A 258 -17.93 10.06 -3.58
N GLU A 259 -17.25 11.18 -3.82
CA GLU A 259 -17.86 12.46 -4.16
C GLU A 259 -17.21 13.06 -5.41
N PHE A 260 -18.00 13.64 -6.32
CA PHE A 260 -17.50 14.03 -7.64
C PHE A 260 -18.33 15.11 -8.33
N THR A 261 -17.74 15.74 -9.33
CA THR A 261 -18.41 16.59 -10.33
C THR A 261 -18.01 16.11 -11.72
N THR A 262 -19.01 15.83 -12.54
CA THR A 262 -18.84 15.40 -13.93
C THR A 262 -19.35 16.46 -14.89
N GLY A 263 -18.50 16.83 -15.87
CA GLY A 263 -18.93 17.54 -17.06
C GLY A 263 -19.55 16.57 -18.07
N THR A 264 -19.87 17.07 -19.26
CA THR A 264 -20.32 16.21 -20.38
C THR A 264 -19.22 15.30 -20.93
N SER A 265 -17.95 15.58 -20.63
CA SER A 265 -16.80 14.78 -21.07
C SER A 265 -15.61 14.86 -20.09
N SER A 266 -15.87 15.02 -18.79
CA SER A 266 -14.81 15.13 -17.77
C SER A 266 -15.31 14.67 -16.40
N PHE A 267 -14.38 14.21 -15.56
CA PHE A 267 -14.60 13.82 -14.17
C PHE A 267 -13.61 14.53 -13.25
N ASN A 268 -14.09 14.95 -12.09
CA ASN A 268 -13.29 15.50 -10.99
C ASN A 268 -13.84 14.87 -9.70
N GLY A 269 -13.05 14.09 -8.96
CA GLY A 269 -13.62 13.31 -7.88
C GLY A 269 -12.69 12.62 -6.88
N ASN A 270 -13.32 12.40 -5.74
CA ASN A 270 -12.90 11.99 -4.40
C ASN A 270 -13.13 10.55 -3.92
N THR A 271 -12.17 9.88 -3.27
CA THR A 271 -12.50 9.19 -2.00
C THR A 271 -12.36 10.19 -0.84
N THR A 272 -13.04 10.00 0.29
CA THR A 272 -12.92 10.94 1.42
C THR A 272 -12.93 10.28 2.79
N ARG A 273 -12.08 10.77 3.69
CA ARG A 273 -12.05 10.42 5.11
C ARG A 273 -12.25 11.67 5.99
N VAL A 274 -12.65 12.81 5.39
CA VAL A 274 -12.85 14.11 6.07
C VAL A 274 -13.87 14.04 7.20
N ASP A 275 -14.98 13.31 7.00
CA ASP A 275 -15.99 13.09 8.04
C ASP A 275 -15.60 11.90 8.94
N ALA A 276 -15.25 10.77 8.33
CA ALA A 276 -14.97 9.48 8.95
C ALA A 276 -14.59 8.41 7.90
N TRP A 277 -13.75 7.43 8.24
CA TRP A 277 -13.60 6.17 7.49
C TRP A 277 -14.71 5.17 7.86
N GLY A 278 -15.31 4.51 6.86
CA GLY A 278 -16.42 3.57 7.03
C GLY A 278 -16.20 2.21 6.35
N LEU A 279 -15.72 2.18 5.12
CA LEU A 279 -15.38 0.94 4.40
C LEU A 279 -14.06 1.14 3.64
N PRO A 280 -13.25 0.09 3.43
CA PRO A 280 -12.18 0.13 2.46
C PRO A 280 -12.75 0.51 1.07
N LEU A 281 -12.32 1.65 0.54
CA LEU A 281 -12.72 2.14 -0.79
C LEU A 281 -11.50 2.51 -1.63
N ALA A 282 -11.42 1.93 -2.82
CA ALA A 282 -10.41 2.25 -3.82
C ALA A 282 -11.08 2.41 -5.18
N VAL A 283 -10.55 3.32 -6.00
CA VAL A 283 -11.10 3.70 -7.30
C VAL A 283 -10.02 3.58 -8.36
N ARG A 284 -10.36 2.99 -9.52
CA ARG A 284 -9.56 3.01 -10.75
C ARG A 284 -10.36 3.65 -11.86
N LEU A 285 -9.86 4.76 -12.39
CA LEU A 285 -10.45 5.50 -13.51
C LEU A 285 -9.66 5.22 -14.79
N HIS A 286 -10.35 5.13 -15.93
CA HIS A 286 -9.74 4.97 -17.25
C HIS A 286 -10.39 5.89 -18.28
N SER A 287 -9.59 6.60 -19.07
CA SER A 287 -10.06 7.51 -20.13
C SER A 287 -10.12 6.85 -21.50
N HIS A 288 -10.89 7.43 -22.42
CA HIS A 288 -10.90 7.05 -23.85
C HIS A 288 -9.55 7.22 -24.57
N SER A 289 -8.52 7.81 -23.93
CA SER A 289 -7.15 7.87 -24.45
C SER A 289 -6.19 6.88 -23.79
N GLY A 290 -6.69 5.95 -22.96
CA GLY A 290 -5.87 4.96 -22.23
C GLY A 290 -5.08 5.54 -21.05
N GLN A 291 -5.49 6.70 -20.51
CA GLN A 291 -4.95 7.19 -19.25
C GLN A 291 -5.67 6.50 -18.08
N GLU A 292 -4.92 5.90 -17.16
CA GLU A 292 -5.46 5.39 -15.89
C GLU A 292 -5.05 6.28 -14.70
N ILE A 293 -5.88 6.31 -13.67
CA ILE A 293 -5.59 6.90 -12.34
C ILE A 293 -6.16 5.95 -11.28
N GLN A 294 -5.41 5.70 -10.20
CA GLN A 294 -5.89 4.99 -9.01
C GLN A 294 -5.84 5.91 -7.78
N LEU A 295 -6.84 5.81 -6.90
CA LEU A 295 -6.91 6.56 -5.63
C LEU A 295 -7.72 5.82 -4.56
N GLY A 296 -7.55 6.23 -3.31
CA GLY A 296 -8.25 5.65 -2.15
C GLY A 296 -7.36 4.77 -1.30
N ASP A 297 -7.97 3.82 -0.60
CA ASP A 297 -7.35 2.98 0.41
C ASP A 297 -6.42 1.90 -0.21
N THR A 298 -5.27 1.62 0.40
CA THR A 298 -4.32 0.59 -0.06
C THR A 298 -4.86 -0.84 0.09
N GLN A 299 -4.30 -1.79 -0.66
CA GLN A 299 -4.78 -3.18 -0.71
C GLN A 299 -4.76 -3.91 0.64
N ASP A 300 -3.94 -3.48 1.61
CA ASP A 300 -3.92 -4.09 2.94
C ASP A 300 -5.21 -3.85 3.73
N LEU A 301 -5.86 -2.68 3.58
CA LEU A 301 -7.18 -2.39 4.17
C LEU A 301 -8.30 -3.26 3.62
N PHE A 302 -8.11 -3.94 2.47
CA PHE A 302 -9.05 -4.92 1.91
C PHE A 302 -8.76 -6.37 2.32
N THR A 303 -7.61 -6.64 2.96
CA THR A 303 -7.22 -8.01 3.38
C THR A 303 -7.25 -8.21 4.89
N MET A 304 -7.03 -7.14 5.65
CA MET A 304 -7.27 -7.12 7.10
C MET A 304 -8.77 -7.18 7.40
N SER A 305 -9.16 -7.88 8.47
CA SER A 305 -10.52 -7.78 8.97
C SER A 305 -10.77 -6.40 9.59
N ARG A 306 -12.05 -6.00 9.61
CA ARG A 306 -12.51 -4.77 10.27
C ARG A 306 -11.92 -4.53 11.67
N ASP A 307 -11.92 -5.54 12.53
CA ASP A 307 -11.38 -5.44 13.89
C ASP A 307 -9.86 -5.19 13.90
N GLN A 308 -9.13 -5.76 12.92
CA GLN A 308 -7.70 -5.49 12.73
C GLN A 308 -7.46 -4.05 12.26
N VAL A 309 -8.28 -3.49 11.36
CA VAL A 309 -8.18 -2.07 10.97
C VAL A 309 -8.43 -1.15 12.18
N PHE A 310 -9.50 -1.41 12.95
CA PHE A 310 -9.82 -0.67 14.17
C PHE A 310 -8.75 -0.82 15.28
N GLN A 311 -8.02 -1.93 15.33
CA GLN A 311 -6.88 -2.12 16.25
C GLN A 311 -5.63 -1.41 15.73
N ASN A 312 -5.25 -1.60 14.47
CA ASN A 312 -4.06 -1.01 13.86
C ASN A 312 -4.11 0.53 13.85
N PHE A 313 -5.28 1.13 13.62
CA PHE A 313 -5.49 2.57 13.83
C PHE A 313 -5.14 2.96 15.27
N ARG A 314 -5.76 2.29 16.26
CA ARG A 314 -5.55 2.58 17.69
C ARG A 314 -4.11 2.36 18.13
N ASP A 315 -3.35 1.46 17.53
CA ASP A 315 -1.94 1.25 17.88
C ASP A 315 -0.99 2.24 17.18
N SER A 316 -1.38 2.73 15.99
CA SER A 316 -0.60 3.67 15.19
C SER A 316 -0.73 5.13 15.64
N VAL A 317 -1.89 5.54 16.17
CA VAL A 317 -2.14 6.94 16.57
C VAL A 317 -1.82 7.24 18.06
N PRO A 318 -1.38 8.48 18.40
CA PRO A 318 -1.21 8.91 19.79
C PRO A 318 -2.51 8.90 20.61
N GLN A 319 -2.37 8.86 21.94
CA GLN A 319 -3.47 8.66 22.89
C GLN A 319 -4.73 9.51 22.65
N PRO A 320 -4.66 10.83 22.33
CA PRO A 320 -5.85 11.63 22.05
C PRO A 320 -6.76 11.08 20.93
N PHE A 321 -6.17 10.44 19.92
CA PHE A 321 -6.87 9.98 18.72
C PHE A 321 -7.47 8.58 18.86
N LYS A 322 -7.07 7.77 19.86
CA LYS A 322 -7.53 6.36 19.98
C LYS A 322 -9.05 6.23 20.20
N VAL A 323 -9.70 7.29 20.70
CA VAL A 323 -11.16 7.38 20.88
C VAL A 323 -11.94 7.41 19.56
N LEU A 324 -11.31 7.83 18.46
CA LEU A 324 -11.94 7.96 17.15
C LEU A 324 -12.39 6.63 16.55
N ALA A 325 -11.70 5.54 16.91
CA ALA A 325 -12.07 4.15 16.62
C ALA A 325 -12.87 3.50 17.76
N GLN A 326 -13.54 4.30 18.59
CA GLN A 326 -14.41 3.84 19.68
C GLN A 326 -15.80 4.52 19.60
N THR A 327 -15.86 5.84 19.40
CA THR A 327 -17.10 6.64 19.42
C THR A 327 -18.20 6.15 18.48
N GLN A 328 -17.86 5.56 17.33
CA GLN A 328 -18.82 4.93 16.41
C GLN A 328 -18.44 3.48 16.04
N ALA A 329 -17.68 2.78 16.90
CA ALA A 329 -17.35 1.38 16.67
C ALA A 329 -18.61 0.49 16.76
N PRO A 330 -18.72 -0.60 15.95
CA PRO A 330 -17.80 -1.03 14.89
C PRO A 330 -18.02 -0.31 13.54
N TYR A 331 -18.95 0.63 13.45
CA TYR A 331 -19.44 1.18 12.18
C TYR A 331 -18.44 2.11 11.48
N ARG A 332 -17.80 3.04 12.20
CA ARG A 332 -16.85 4.02 11.62
C ARG A 332 -15.68 4.35 12.54
N ILE A 333 -14.55 4.75 11.94
CA ILE A 333 -13.46 5.48 12.61
C ILE A 333 -13.63 6.94 12.22
N ILE A 334 -14.00 7.82 13.16
CA ILE A 334 -14.45 9.17 12.82
C ILE A 334 -13.32 10.20 12.80
N ALA A 335 -13.44 11.26 12.00
CA ALA A 335 -12.45 12.33 11.98
C ALA A 335 -12.44 13.12 13.30
N PRO A 336 -11.32 13.73 13.71
CA PRO A 336 -11.22 14.46 14.97
C PRO A 336 -12.26 15.60 15.07
N GLY A 337 -12.52 16.33 13.98
CA GLY A 337 -13.56 17.37 13.93
C GLY A 337 -14.99 16.84 14.11
N SER A 338 -15.22 15.56 13.85
CA SER A 338 -16.50 14.86 14.04
C SER A 338 -16.72 14.39 15.48
N ASP A 339 -15.64 14.19 16.25
CA ASP A 339 -15.68 13.60 17.59
C ASP A 339 -15.89 14.62 18.71
N PRO A 340 -16.74 14.34 19.73
CA PRO A 340 -16.96 15.25 20.86
C PRO A 340 -15.72 15.59 21.68
N SER A 341 -14.70 14.73 21.73
CA SER A 341 -13.51 14.95 22.56
C SER A 341 -12.63 16.10 22.08
N PHE A 342 -12.59 16.40 20.78
CA PHE A 342 -11.80 17.51 20.21
C PHE A 342 -12.62 18.81 20.04
N ARG A 343 -13.93 18.77 20.34
CA ARG A 343 -14.84 19.93 20.34
C ARG A 343 -14.82 20.64 21.69
N ALA A 344 -15.37 21.85 21.75
CA ALA A 344 -15.40 22.67 22.97
C ALA A 344 -16.01 21.90 24.17
N GLY A 345 -15.26 21.82 25.27
CA GLY A 345 -15.63 21.06 26.48
C GLY A 345 -15.17 19.58 26.48
N GLY A 346 -14.69 19.06 25.35
CA GLY A 346 -14.10 17.73 25.25
C GLY A 346 -12.69 17.63 25.84
N ALA A 347 -12.25 16.41 26.17
CA ALA A 347 -10.95 16.17 26.82
C ALA A 347 -9.73 16.62 25.99
N ASN A 348 -9.86 16.64 24.66
CA ASN A 348 -8.82 17.02 23.69
C ASN A 348 -9.05 18.43 23.10
N ALA A 349 -10.01 19.21 23.61
CA ALA A 349 -10.44 20.51 23.04
C ALA A 349 -9.31 21.54 22.85
N ASN A 350 -8.20 21.39 23.58
CA ASN A 350 -7.05 22.30 23.55
C ASN A 350 -5.81 21.71 22.84
N TYR A 351 -5.94 20.56 22.16
CA TYR A 351 -4.80 19.81 21.58
C TYR A 351 -3.89 20.67 20.68
N PHE A 352 -4.46 21.53 19.83
CA PHE A 352 -3.67 22.43 18.97
C PHE A 352 -3.36 23.79 19.61
N THR A 353 -4.03 24.19 20.70
CA THR A 353 -4.06 25.59 21.15
C THR A 353 -2.68 26.19 21.45
N SER A 354 -1.76 25.43 22.05
CA SER A 354 -0.40 25.92 22.33
C SER A 354 0.40 26.14 21.04
N TYR A 355 0.28 25.22 20.08
CA TYR A 355 0.98 25.27 18.80
C TYR A 355 0.44 26.39 17.90
N ALA A 356 -0.88 26.49 17.76
CA ALA A 356 -1.54 27.55 17.00
C ALA A 356 -1.16 28.94 17.53
N ASN A 357 -1.20 29.14 18.86
CA ASN A 357 -0.76 30.38 19.48
C ASN A 357 0.73 30.69 19.23
N SER A 358 1.61 29.68 19.18
CA SER A 358 3.05 29.87 18.92
C SER A 358 3.35 30.40 17.51
N VAL A 359 2.44 30.19 16.55
CA VAL A 359 2.48 30.72 15.18
C VAL A 359 1.50 31.89 14.96
N GLY A 360 0.97 32.47 16.05
CA GLY A 360 0.10 33.65 16.01
C GLY A 360 -1.37 33.39 15.64
N VAL A 361 -1.81 32.14 15.63
CA VAL A 361 -3.17 31.72 15.22
C VAL A 361 -4.03 31.42 16.45
N GLY A 362 -4.99 32.30 16.75
CA GLY A 362 -5.93 32.16 17.85
C GLY A 362 -7.15 31.29 17.53
N GLU A 363 -6.96 30.08 16.99
CA GLU A 363 -8.06 29.19 16.57
C GLU A 363 -8.32 28.02 17.52
N SER A 364 -9.56 27.50 17.47
CA SER A 364 -9.95 26.31 18.22
C SER A 364 -9.44 25.03 17.57
N THR A 365 -9.13 24.01 18.38
CA THR A 365 -8.73 22.67 17.90
C THR A 365 -9.72 22.10 16.88
N SER A 366 -11.02 22.26 17.12
CA SER A 366 -12.09 21.86 16.19
C SER A 366 -12.07 22.63 14.87
N ASN A 367 -11.76 23.94 14.89
CA ASN A 367 -11.64 24.73 13.66
C ASN A 367 -10.38 24.37 12.87
N ILE A 368 -9.30 23.97 13.55
CA ILE A 368 -8.07 23.51 12.89
C ILE A 368 -8.31 22.18 12.17
N PHE A 369 -8.90 21.18 12.85
CA PHE A 369 -9.25 19.91 12.19
C PHE A 369 -10.29 20.06 11.06
N GLY A 370 -11.29 20.94 11.25
CA GLY A 370 -12.36 21.17 10.27
C GLY A 370 -12.10 22.30 9.26
N CYS A 371 -10.90 22.88 9.24
CA CYS A 371 -10.55 24.09 8.47
C CYS A 371 -11.61 25.21 8.51
N ALA A 372 -12.23 25.41 9.68
CA ALA A 372 -13.32 26.34 9.90
C ALA A 372 -12.84 27.65 10.54
N GLY A 373 -13.77 28.55 10.87
CA GLY A 373 -13.43 29.87 11.43
C GLY A 373 -12.66 30.72 10.41
N SER A 374 -11.56 31.33 10.84
CA SER A 374 -10.68 32.10 9.96
C SER A 374 -9.90 31.24 8.94
N LEU A 375 -9.76 29.93 9.19
CA LEU A 375 -9.04 29.00 8.32
C LEU A 375 -9.81 28.64 7.04
N ALA A 376 -11.13 28.86 7.02
CA ALA A 376 -11.99 28.63 5.84
C ALA A 376 -11.68 29.57 4.65
N ALA A 377 -10.82 30.57 4.85
CA ALA A 377 -10.30 31.45 3.81
C ALA A 377 -8.78 31.28 3.59
N ASN A 378 -8.14 30.30 4.24
CA ASN A 378 -6.68 30.12 4.21
C ASN A 378 -6.30 28.63 4.27
N ALA A 379 -6.52 27.94 3.15
CA ALA A 379 -6.24 26.50 3.01
C ALA A 379 -4.79 26.14 3.35
N SER A 380 -3.82 26.92 2.86
CA SER A 380 -2.39 26.74 3.15
C SER A 380 -2.09 26.72 4.64
N LEU A 381 -2.67 27.64 5.42
CA LEU A 381 -2.47 27.70 6.87
C LEU A 381 -3.19 26.56 7.59
N CYS A 382 -4.39 26.16 7.15
CA CYS A 382 -5.06 25.00 7.74
C CYS A 382 -4.25 23.72 7.54
N ALA A 383 -3.76 23.49 6.32
CA ALA A 383 -2.92 22.35 5.98
C ALA A 383 -1.62 22.36 6.78
N ALA A 384 -0.94 23.51 6.88
CA ALA A 384 0.28 23.64 7.67
C ALA A 384 0.05 23.42 9.19
N LEU A 385 -1.12 23.79 9.73
CA LEU A 385 -1.47 23.49 11.12
C LEU A 385 -1.77 22.00 11.34
N ASN A 386 -2.55 21.37 10.45
CA ASN A 386 -2.84 19.93 10.51
C ASN A 386 -1.58 19.07 10.35
N ARG A 387 -0.66 19.48 9.48
CA ARG A 387 0.57 18.74 9.13
C ARG A 387 1.77 19.09 10.02
N HIS A 388 1.60 19.89 11.08
CA HIS A 388 2.69 20.36 11.96
C HIS A 388 3.86 21.02 11.19
N THR A 389 3.54 21.89 10.22
CA THR A 389 4.54 22.67 9.48
C THR A 389 4.36 24.18 9.59
N ALA A 390 3.31 24.70 10.22
CA ALA A 390 3.04 26.15 10.33
C ALA A 390 4.16 26.95 11.03
N ASN A 391 5.00 26.29 11.82
CA ASN A 391 6.20 26.84 12.47
C ASN A 391 7.47 26.83 11.59
N LEU A 392 7.43 26.17 10.43
CA LEU A 392 8.53 26.13 9.46
C LEU A 392 8.47 27.35 8.51
N PRO A 393 9.59 27.72 7.84
CA PRO A 393 9.56 28.71 6.76
C PRO A 393 8.54 28.38 5.68
N ALA A 394 7.89 29.39 5.10
CA ALA A 394 6.79 29.21 4.13
C ALA A 394 7.13 28.23 2.97
N SER A 395 8.38 28.21 2.50
CA SER A 395 8.87 27.30 1.45
C SER A 395 8.98 25.83 1.87
N GLN A 396 8.90 25.52 3.16
CA GLN A 396 8.93 24.17 3.72
C GLN A 396 7.55 23.71 4.22
N GLN A 397 6.57 24.61 4.35
CA GLN A 397 5.24 24.27 4.86
C GLN A 397 4.46 23.31 3.96
N GLN A 398 4.87 23.20 2.71
CA GLN A 398 4.27 22.41 1.64
C GLN A 398 5.14 21.22 1.18
N ASP A 399 6.27 20.97 1.85
CA ASP A 399 7.16 19.83 1.57
C ASP A 399 6.65 18.57 2.30
N PRO A 400 6.20 17.51 1.59
CA PRO A 400 5.66 16.32 2.23
C PRO A 400 6.63 15.59 3.17
N SER A 401 7.95 15.74 2.96
CA SER A 401 8.96 15.18 3.86
C SER A 401 9.07 15.90 5.21
N LYS A 402 8.24 16.92 5.46
CA LYS A 402 8.12 17.64 6.73
C LYS A 402 6.79 17.39 7.45
N PHE A 403 5.80 16.81 6.78
CA PHE A 403 4.46 16.63 7.34
C PHE A 403 4.47 15.64 8.50
N TYR A 404 3.73 15.97 9.56
CA TYR A 404 3.53 15.14 10.75
C TYR A 404 4.85 14.77 11.46
N SER A 405 5.84 15.67 11.42
CA SER A 405 7.19 15.47 11.98
C SER A 405 7.30 15.72 13.50
N GLY A 406 6.20 16.13 14.16
CA GLY A 406 6.13 16.40 15.60
C GLY A 406 4.69 16.53 16.10
N ASP A 407 4.51 16.64 17.41
CA ASP A 407 3.21 16.90 18.05
C ASP A 407 3.04 18.40 18.39
N PRO A 408 1.83 18.98 18.28
CA PRO A 408 0.58 18.35 17.85
C PRO A 408 0.42 18.32 16.32
N ALA A 409 -0.15 17.24 15.79
CA ALA A 409 -0.45 17.05 14.37
C ALA A 409 -1.74 16.24 14.16
N ASN A 410 -2.31 16.25 12.95
CA ASN A 410 -3.49 15.44 12.62
C ASN A 410 -3.09 13.98 12.30
N TRP A 411 -2.81 13.21 13.36
CA TRP A 411 -2.41 11.81 13.25
C TRP A 411 -3.49 10.89 12.65
N TYR A 412 -4.77 11.30 12.69
CA TYR A 412 -5.83 10.64 11.93
C TYR A 412 -5.60 10.77 10.42
N ALA A 413 -5.33 11.99 9.93
CA ALA A 413 -5.02 12.20 8.50
C ALA A 413 -3.73 11.45 8.09
N LYS A 414 -2.68 11.49 8.91
CA LYS A 414 -1.45 10.70 8.66
C LYS A 414 -1.74 9.21 8.48
N TYR A 415 -2.56 8.59 9.34
CA TYR A 415 -2.90 7.18 9.20
C TYR A 415 -3.51 6.86 7.81
N TRP A 416 -4.37 7.74 7.29
CA TRP A 416 -4.95 7.55 5.96
C TRP A 416 -3.96 7.81 4.82
N HIS A 417 -2.95 8.68 4.97
CA HIS A 417 -1.83 8.76 4.00
C HIS A 417 -0.95 7.50 4.05
N ASP A 418 -0.67 6.96 5.24
CA ASP A 418 0.15 5.75 5.40
C ASP A 418 -0.51 4.51 4.77
N HIS A 419 -1.85 4.51 4.68
CA HIS A 419 -2.68 3.49 4.02
C HIS A 419 -3.43 4.04 2.77
N GLY A 420 -2.90 5.09 2.14
CA GLY A 420 -3.47 5.73 0.95
C GLY A 420 -2.66 5.39 -0.30
N ILE A 421 -3.33 5.14 -1.42
CA ILE A 421 -2.70 4.83 -2.71
C ILE A 421 -1.80 6.00 -3.13
N ASN A 422 -0.54 5.70 -3.49
CA ASN A 422 0.51 6.72 -3.72
C ASN A 422 0.72 7.69 -2.52
N HIS A 423 0.37 7.26 -1.29
CA HIS A 423 0.30 8.09 -0.08
C HIS A 423 -0.70 9.26 -0.12
N LEU A 424 -1.66 9.22 -1.06
CA LEU A 424 -2.71 10.21 -1.20
C LEU A 424 -3.94 9.86 -0.36
N ALA A 425 -4.45 10.81 0.42
CA ALA A 425 -5.63 10.67 1.26
C ALA A 425 -6.31 12.02 1.50
N TYR A 426 -7.64 12.02 1.57
CA TYR A 426 -8.42 13.21 1.94
C TYR A 426 -8.80 13.09 3.43
N GLY A 427 -7.82 13.35 4.32
CA GLY A 427 -7.93 13.17 5.77
C GLY A 427 -8.48 14.38 6.53
N PHE A 428 -8.37 15.59 5.96
CA PHE A 428 -9.02 16.82 6.44
C PHE A 428 -9.40 17.75 5.28
N PRO A 429 -10.24 18.80 5.47
CA PRO A 429 -10.88 19.53 4.37
C PRO A 429 -9.98 20.29 3.37
N TYR A 430 -8.68 20.41 3.62
CA TYR A 430 -7.71 21.03 2.72
C TYR A 430 -6.45 20.15 2.52
N ASP A 431 -6.64 18.83 2.43
CA ASP A 431 -5.55 17.91 2.07
C ASP A 431 -5.11 18.03 0.60
N ASP A 432 -5.94 18.65 -0.24
CA ASP A 432 -5.64 19.00 -1.63
C ASP A 432 -4.46 19.99 -1.75
N VAL A 433 -4.18 20.78 -0.71
CA VAL A 433 -2.97 21.61 -0.60
C VAL A 433 -1.73 20.73 -0.77
N SER A 434 -0.86 21.13 -1.71
CA SER A 434 0.32 20.36 -2.11
C SER A 434 0.00 18.99 -2.75
N GLY A 435 -1.23 18.79 -3.22
CA GLY A 435 -1.63 17.63 -4.01
C GLY A 435 -1.63 16.30 -3.24
N GLN A 436 -1.98 16.30 -1.95
CA GLN A 436 -1.97 15.09 -1.11
C GLN A 436 -3.34 14.42 -0.99
N ALA A 437 -4.42 15.06 -1.45
CA ALA A 437 -5.75 14.47 -1.49
C ALA A 437 -5.83 13.26 -2.42
N ALA A 438 -6.62 12.24 -2.04
CA ALA A 438 -7.00 11.12 -2.90
C ALA A 438 -8.03 11.55 -3.96
N TYR A 439 -7.59 12.42 -4.89
CA TYR A 439 -8.42 13.12 -5.87
C TYR A 439 -7.90 12.89 -7.29
N ALA A 440 -8.81 12.68 -8.24
CA ALA A 440 -8.53 12.62 -9.66
C ALA A 440 -9.28 13.69 -10.45
N SER A 441 -8.61 14.24 -11.47
CA SER A 441 -9.23 14.94 -12.59
C SER A 441 -8.92 14.16 -13.87
N MET A 442 -9.93 13.91 -14.70
CA MET A 442 -9.79 13.13 -15.94
C MET A 442 -10.68 13.68 -17.05
N ASP A 443 -10.05 13.98 -18.19
CA ASP A 443 -10.75 14.25 -19.44
C ASP A 443 -11.18 12.96 -20.13
N LYS A 444 -12.37 12.98 -20.75
CA LYS A 444 -12.98 11.88 -21.50
C LYS A 444 -12.92 10.54 -20.74
N PRO A 445 -13.41 10.48 -19.48
CA PRO A 445 -13.52 9.21 -18.76
C PRO A 445 -14.37 8.22 -19.57
N GLN A 446 -14.00 6.95 -19.54
CA GLN A 446 -14.70 5.86 -20.23
C GLN A 446 -15.37 4.95 -19.21
N TRP A 447 -14.60 4.50 -18.22
CA TRP A 447 -15.09 3.69 -17.12
C TRP A 447 -14.37 3.99 -15.80
N MET A 448 -15.00 3.55 -14.71
CA MET A 448 -14.46 3.59 -13.36
C MET A 448 -14.77 2.26 -12.67
N GLU A 449 -13.76 1.62 -12.09
CA GLU A 449 -13.95 0.52 -11.14
C GLU A 449 -13.92 1.09 -9.72
N VAL A 450 -14.86 0.68 -8.86
CA VAL A 450 -14.85 1.00 -7.43
C VAL A 450 -14.87 -0.27 -6.61
N ALA A 451 -13.78 -0.52 -5.87
CA ALA A 451 -13.64 -1.65 -4.98
C ALA A 451 -14.22 -1.33 -3.60
N VAL A 452 -15.08 -2.23 -3.09
CA VAL A 452 -15.72 -2.11 -1.77
C VAL A 452 -15.25 -3.27 -0.88
N GLY A 453 -14.50 -2.96 0.16
CA GLY A 453 -14.01 -3.91 1.17
C GLY A 453 -14.87 -3.95 2.44
N TYR A 454 -14.39 -4.65 3.49
CA TYR A 454 -15.05 -4.67 4.80
C TYR A 454 -14.13 -4.91 6.00
#